data_AF-A0A3M0Y5J7-F1
#
_entry.id   AF-A0A3M0Y5J7-F1
#
_cell.length_a   1.000
_cell.length_b   1.000
_cell.length_c   1.000
_cell.angle_alpha   90.00
_cell.angle_beta   90.00
_cell.angle_gamma   90.00
#
_symmetry.space_group_name_H-M   'P 1'
#
loop_
_entity.id
_entity.type
_entity.pdbx_description
1 polymer ?
#
loop_
_entity_poly.entity_id
_entity_poly.type
_entity_poly.pdbx_seq_one_letter_code
_entity_poly.pdbx_strand_id
1 'polypeptide(L)'
;MQNINQILATSALGKLLQPENFVGWVYAIDYDFAYVMTNDLWKYRALGIPHNCFLVAASFDPSNLAQTPDEEMEVILLRVLGSAKLPQDDDLVRTKIDHFKDQKS
;
A
#
# COMPACT_ATOMS: atom_id res chain seq x y z
N MET A 1 -27.95 13.51 -6.32
CA MET A 1 -27.16 12.38 -5.78
C MET A 1 -25.86 12.81 -5.08
N GLN A 2 -25.27 13.99 -5.38
CA GLN A 2 -24.03 14.48 -4.76
C GLN A 2 -24.04 14.52 -3.21
N ASN A 3 -25.18 14.85 -2.61
CA ASN A 3 -25.31 14.97 -1.15
C ASN A 3 -25.18 13.63 -0.41
N ILE A 4 -25.53 12.50 -1.04
CA ILE A 4 -25.48 11.19 -0.39
C ILE A 4 -24.03 10.74 -0.23
N ASN A 5 -23.20 10.90 -1.27
CA ASN A 5 -21.77 10.59 -1.20
C ASN A 5 -21.07 11.41 -0.10
N GLN A 6 -21.43 12.68 0.08
CA GLN A 6 -20.86 13.51 1.16
C GLN A 6 -21.21 12.98 2.56
N ILE A 7 -22.44 12.48 2.74
CA ILE A 7 -22.88 11.88 4.01
C ILE A 7 -22.15 10.54 4.24
N LEU A 8 -22.06 9.70 3.21
CA LEU A 8 -21.39 8.40 3.29
C LEU A 8 -19.88 8.53 3.49
N ALA A 9 -19.24 9.55 2.93
CA ALA A 9 -17.84 9.88 3.21
C ALA A 9 -17.61 10.23 4.69
N THR A 10 -18.65 10.69 5.40
CA THR A 10 -18.60 10.99 6.84
C THR A 10 -18.83 9.74 7.71
N SER A 11 -19.20 8.60 7.11
CA SER A 11 -19.32 7.32 7.80
C SER A 11 -17.98 6.86 8.39
N ALA A 12 -18.00 5.90 9.31
CA ALA A 12 -16.78 5.36 9.90
C ALA A 12 -15.83 4.80 8.82
N LEU A 13 -16.37 4.08 7.84
CA LEU A 13 -15.62 3.44 6.77
C LEU A 13 -15.10 4.47 5.75
N GLY A 14 -15.93 5.45 5.37
CA GLY A 14 -15.50 6.55 4.50
C GLY A 14 -14.36 7.38 5.09
N LYS A 15 -14.36 7.59 6.42
CA LYS A 15 -13.30 8.31 7.13
C LYS A 15 -11.97 7.56 7.24
N LEU A 16 -11.98 6.22 7.12
CA LEU A 16 -10.75 5.42 7.14
C LEU A 16 -9.94 5.61 5.85
N LEU A 17 -10.62 5.88 4.74
CA LEU A 17 -9.98 6.15 3.46
C LEU A 17 -9.59 7.63 3.41
N GLN A 18 -8.28 7.86 3.25
CA GLN A 18 -7.68 9.20 3.19
C GLN A 18 -7.06 9.37 1.80
N PRO A 19 -7.83 9.82 0.79
CA PRO A 19 -7.34 9.94 -0.60
C PRO A 19 -6.07 10.79 -0.73
N GLU A 20 -5.90 11.79 0.15
CA GLU A 20 -4.71 12.63 0.24
C GLU A 20 -3.44 11.86 0.62
N ASN A 21 -3.60 10.77 1.39
CA ASN A 21 -2.53 9.88 1.83
C ASN A 21 -2.46 8.60 0.98
N PHE A 22 -2.96 8.64 -0.26
CA PHE A 22 -2.89 7.50 -1.15
C PHE A 22 -1.44 7.12 -1.45
N VAL A 23 -1.09 5.85 -1.19
CA VAL A 23 0.29 5.34 -1.33
C VAL A 23 0.48 4.35 -2.47
N GLY A 24 -0.58 3.80 -3.07
CA GLY A 24 -0.44 2.84 -4.17
C GLY A 24 -1.53 1.79 -4.27
N TRP A 25 -1.27 0.78 -5.09
CA TRP A 25 -2.22 -0.29 -5.43
C TRP A 25 -1.68 -1.65 -5.00
N VAL A 26 -2.53 -2.51 -4.45
CA VAL A 26 -2.20 -3.92 -4.21
C VAL A 26 -2.16 -4.62 -5.56
N TYR A 27 -1.03 -5.26 -5.91
CA TYR A 27 -0.92 -6.04 -7.16
C TYR A 27 -0.90 -7.56 -6.92
N ALA A 28 -0.62 -7.98 -5.69
CA ALA A 28 -0.68 -9.37 -5.27
C ALA A 28 -1.01 -9.43 -3.77
N ILE A 29 -1.84 -10.39 -3.38
CA ILE A 29 -2.17 -10.66 -1.99
C ILE A 29 -2.36 -12.16 -1.82
N ASP A 30 -1.77 -12.69 -0.76
CA ASP A 30 -2.01 -14.05 -0.27
C ASP A 30 -2.38 -13.98 1.23
N TYR A 31 -2.38 -15.12 1.91
CA TYR A 31 -2.77 -15.20 3.32
C TYR A 31 -1.76 -14.55 4.27
N ASP A 32 -0.50 -14.42 3.86
CA ASP A 32 0.60 -13.92 4.70
C ASP A 32 1.01 -12.49 4.31
N PHE A 33 1.03 -12.18 3.01
CA PHE A 33 1.58 -10.95 2.46
C PHE A 33 0.65 -10.28 1.44
N ALA A 34 0.64 -8.95 1.48
CA ALA A 34 0.12 -8.10 0.42
C ALA A 34 1.27 -7.27 -0.15
N TYR A 35 1.41 -7.28 -1.47
CA TYR A 35 2.40 -6.51 -2.19
C TYR A 35 1.76 -5.27 -2.80
N VAL A 36 2.31 -4.10 -2.44
CA VAL A 36 1.80 -2.79 -2.85
C VAL A 36 2.76 -2.16 -3.83
N MET A 37 2.27 -1.86 -5.03
CA MET A 37 2.98 -1.07 -6.02
C MET A 37 2.82 0.42 -5.68
N THR A 38 3.95 1.10 -5.47
CA THR A 38 4.00 2.52 -5.11
C THR A 38 4.93 3.31 -6.04
N ASN A 39 4.96 4.64 -5.91
CA ASN A 39 5.91 5.50 -6.59
C ASN A 39 6.35 6.66 -5.68
N ASP A 40 7.38 7.39 -6.09
CA ASP A 40 7.98 8.45 -5.27
C ASP A 40 7.03 9.63 -5.04
N LEU A 41 6.15 9.95 -6.00
CA LEU A 41 5.18 11.02 -5.86
C LEU A 41 4.14 10.72 -4.77
N TRP A 42 3.61 9.50 -4.73
CA TRP A 42 2.65 9.06 -3.72
C TRP A 42 3.29 9.01 -2.33
N LYS A 43 4.48 8.41 -2.22
CA LYS A 43 5.25 8.41 -0.98
C LYS A 43 5.53 9.82 -0.48
N TYR A 44 5.93 10.74 -1.36
CA TYR A 44 6.20 12.12 -1.00
C TYR A 44 4.95 12.82 -0.44
N ARG A 45 3.79 12.65 -1.09
CA ARG A 45 2.52 13.22 -0.63
C ARG A 45 2.09 12.69 0.73
N ALA A 46 2.30 11.40 0.98
CA ALA A 46 2.01 10.75 2.27
C ALA A 46 3.10 11.00 3.34
N LEU A 47 4.12 11.82 3.07
CA LEU A 47 5.27 12.07 3.95
C LEU A 47 6.09 10.81 4.29
N GLY A 48 6.10 9.84 3.38
CA GLY A 48 6.78 8.56 3.50
C GLY A 48 5.86 7.39 3.90
N ILE A 49 6.41 6.19 3.97
CA ILE A 49 5.72 4.98 4.43
C ILE A 49 6.59 4.34 5.52
N PRO A 50 6.32 4.63 6.81
CA PRO A 50 7.12 4.11 7.91
C PRO A 50 6.99 2.60 8.08
N HIS A 51 8.04 1.96 8.59
CA HIS A 51 7.98 0.57 9.00
C HIS A 51 6.95 0.39 10.13
N ASN A 52 6.23 -0.73 10.13
CA ASN A 52 5.16 -1.06 11.09
C ASN A 52 3.96 -0.11 11.11
N CYS A 53 3.88 0.88 10.21
CA CYS A 53 2.66 1.65 10.03
C CYS A 53 1.55 0.77 9.46
N PHE A 54 0.33 1.30 9.49
CA PHE A 54 -0.83 0.62 8.93
C PHE A 54 -1.27 1.31 7.64
N LEU A 55 -1.67 0.49 6.67
CA LEU A 55 -2.34 0.91 5.45
C LEU A 55 -3.74 0.34 5.44
N VAL A 56 -4.66 1.03 4.77
CA VAL A 56 -6.01 0.56 4.52
C VAL A 56 -6.12 0.28 3.02
N ALA A 57 -6.47 -0.95 2.67
CA ALA A 57 -6.81 -1.33 1.31
C ALA A 57 -8.34 -1.46 1.21
N ALA A 58 -8.91 -0.85 0.17
CA ALA A 58 -10.34 -0.93 -0.14
C ALA A 58 -10.52 -1.40 -1.59
N SER A 59 -11.58 -2.18 -1.82
CA SER A 59 -12.00 -2.67 -3.15
C SER A 59 -12.84 -1.66 -3.93
N PHE A 60 -13.25 -0.55 -3.29
CA PHE A 60 -14.19 0.44 -3.84
C PHE A 60 -13.59 1.84 -3.90
N ASP A 61 -14.22 2.72 -4.69
CA ASP A 61 -13.83 4.13 -4.79
C ASP A 61 -14.47 4.96 -3.66
N PRO A 62 -13.68 5.59 -2.76
CA PRO A 62 -14.20 6.46 -1.70
C PRO A 62 -15.02 7.66 -2.21
N SER A 63 -14.86 8.03 -3.48
CA SER A 63 -15.59 9.13 -4.11
C SER A 63 -17.00 8.74 -4.55
N ASN A 64 -17.30 7.44 -4.64
CA ASN A 64 -18.52 6.91 -5.24
C ASN A 64 -19.28 5.90 -4.35
N LEU A 65 -19.22 6.10 -3.03
CA LEU A 65 -19.82 5.20 -2.03
C LEU A 65 -21.32 4.93 -2.22
N ALA A 66 -22.10 5.89 -2.71
CA ALA A 66 -23.55 5.72 -2.89
C ALA A 66 -23.91 4.70 -3.99
N GLN A 67 -22.96 4.36 -4.86
CA GLN A 67 -23.13 3.37 -5.93
C GLN A 67 -22.35 2.09 -5.65
N THR A 68 -21.63 2.02 -4.53
CA THR A 68 -20.93 0.81 -4.09
C THR A 68 -21.91 -0.12 -3.38
N PRO A 69 -22.09 -1.36 -3.86
CA PRO A 69 -22.87 -2.37 -3.15
C PRO A 69 -22.34 -2.60 -1.72
N ASP A 70 -23.23 -2.92 -0.78
CA ASP A 70 -22.84 -3.18 0.61
C ASP A 70 -21.79 -4.30 0.74
N GLU A 71 -21.87 -5.32 -0.12
CA GLU A 71 -20.92 -6.43 -0.19
C GLU A 71 -19.53 -6.04 -0.70
N GLU A 72 -19.41 -4.89 -1.38
CA GLU A 72 -18.12 -4.36 -1.82
C GLU A 72 -17.52 -3.39 -0.79
N MET A 73 -18.27 -2.95 0.23
CA MET A 73 -17.81 -2.00 1.27
C MET A 73 -16.92 -2.68 2.32
N GLU A 74 -15.88 -3.38 1.86
CA GLU A 74 -14.93 -4.09 2.69
C GLU A 74 -13.56 -3.42 2.65
N VAL A 75 -12.87 -3.44 3.79
CA VAL A 75 -11.51 -2.93 3.90
C VAL A 75 -10.62 -3.93 4.61
N ILE A 76 -9.35 -3.98 4.21
CA ILE A 76 -8.32 -4.78 4.85
C ILE A 76 -7.30 -3.85 5.48
N LEU A 77 -6.99 -4.09 6.75
CA LEU A 77 -5.90 -3.41 7.45
C LEU A 77 -4.60 -4.15 7.21
N LEU A 78 -3.64 -3.49 6.56
CA LEU A 78 -2.33 -4.03 6.25
C LEU A 78 -1.29 -3.42 7.17
N ARG A 79 -0.35 -4.24 7.66
CA ARG A 79 0.83 -3.75 8.38
C ARG A 79 2.02 -3.69 7.42
N VAL A 80 2.70 -2.55 7.38
CA VAL A 80 3.93 -2.39 6.58
C VAL A 80 5.07 -3.13 7.25
N LEU A 81 5.56 -4.20 6.61
CA LEU A 81 6.68 -5.01 7.10
C LEU A 81 8.03 -4.62 6.46
N GLY A 82 8.03 -3.80 5.42
CA GLY A 82 9.24 -3.39 4.71
C GLY A 82 9.02 -3.28 3.20
N SER A 83 10.11 -3.04 2.47
CA SER A 83 10.09 -3.06 1.01
C SER A 83 10.07 -4.50 0.50
N ALA A 84 9.28 -4.75 -0.55
CA ALA A 84 9.38 -6.00 -1.29
C ALA A 84 10.76 -6.12 -1.94
N LYS A 85 11.39 -7.29 -1.84
CA LYS A 85 12.64 -7.58 -2.54
C LYS A 85 12.37 -7.65 -4.04
N LEU A 86 13.26 -7.04 -4.82
CA LEU A 86 13.29 -7.26 -6.26
C LEU A 86 14.00 -8.58 -6.56
N PRO A 87 13.62 -9.30 -7.64
CA PRO A 87 14.26 -10.57 -8.02
C PRO A 87 15.80 -10.46 -8.17
N GLN A 88 16.29 -9.28 -8.54
CA GLN A 88 17.72 -9.01 -8.75
C GLN A 88 18.48 -8.63 -7.46
N ASP A 89 17.79 -8.38 -6.35
CA ASP A 89 18.43 -7.93 -5.11
C ASP A 89 19.38 -8.99 -4.55
N ASP A 90 19.03 -10.27 -4.66
CA ASP A 90 19.86 -11.36 -4.14
C ASP A 90 21.16 -11.53 -4.96
N ASP A 91 21.13 -11.31 -6.28
CA ASP A 91 22.33 -11.34 -7.13
C ASP A 91 23.26 -10.17 -6.81
N LEU A 92 22.70 -8.98 -6.59
CA LEU A 92 23.48 -7.78 -6.25
C LEU A 92 24.16 -7.89 -4.88
N VAL A 93 23.51 -8.56 -3.91
CA VAL A 93 24.11 -8.91 -2.62
C VAL A 93 25.25 -9.92 -2.79
N ARG A 94 25.06 -10.97 -3.60
CA ARG A 94 26.11 -11.97 -3.90
C ARG A 94 27.35 -11.33 -4.53
N THR A 95 27.17 -10.50 -5.56
CA THR A 95 28.30 -9.82 -6.23
C THR A 95 29.11 -8.96 -5.28
N LYS A 96 28.46 -8.25 -4.35
CA LYS A 96 29.17 -7.46 -3.32
C LYS A 96 29.98 -8.35 -2.39
N ILE A 97 29.42 -9.49 -1.94
CA ILE A 97 30.11 -10.43 -1.04
C ILE A 97 31.35 -11.03 -1.72
N ASP A 98 31.23 -11.45 -2.98
CA ASP A 98 32.35 -12.05 -3.73
C ASP A 98 33.47 -11.02 -3.94
N HIS A 99 33.12 -9.78 -4.28
CA HIS A 99 34.10 -8.69 -4.39
C HIS A 99 34.89 -8.45 -3.09
N PHE A 100 34.25 -8.54 -1.92
CA PHE A 100 34.94 -8.39 -0.63
C PHE A 100 35.81 -9.59 -0.25
N LYS A 101 35.49 -10.80 -0.73
CA LYS A 101 36.31 -11.99 -0.50
C LYS A 101 37.60 -11.92 -1.32
N ASP A 102 37.50 -11.50 -2.58
CA ASP A 102 38.65 -11.39 -3.48
C ASP A 102 39.66 -10.32 -3.03
N GLN A 103 39.21 -9.25 -2.34
CA GLN A 103 40.10 -8.23 -1.80
C GLN A 103 40.88 -8.66 -0.54
N LYS A 104 40.48 -9.75 0.12
CA LYS A 104 41.15 -10.26 1.33
C LYS A 104 42.08 -11.46 1.06
N SER A 105 42.12 -11.95 -0.18
CA SER A 105 43.04 -12.99 -0.64
C SER A 105 44.25 -12.39 -1.35
#